data_AF-Q2SHS0-F1
#
_entry.id   AF-Q2SHS0-F1
#
_cell.length_a   1.000
_cell.length_b   1.000
_cell.length_c   1.000
_cell.angle_alpha   90.00
_cell.angle_beta   90.00
_cell.angle_gamma   90.00
#
_symmetry.space_group_name_H-M   'P 1'
#
loop_
_entity.id
_entity.type
_entity.pdbx_description
1 polymer ?
#
loop_
_entity_poly.entity_id
_entity_poly.type
_entity_poly.pdbx_seq_one_letter_code
_entity_poly.pdbx_strand_id
1 'polypeptide(L)'
;MMMKKSLIRALLTATLISSPVLASAQNEEAKAVETSDAWIRFTPGTTPMAGYFTLNNASDRTITITSAESADFGQVMMHQTINNNGQMSMQHMGEGLELKAGESLSFNPGGMHLMLMQRQRPLSPGDHVSVTLNLADGAPISVEFEVKPISYEGP
;
A
#
# COMPACT_ATOMS: atom_id res chain seq x y z
N MET A 1 -0.44 56.20 69.14
CA MET A 1 -0.32 57.34 68.22
C MET A 1 -1.06 57.00 66.93
N MET A 2 -2.17 57.69 66.67
CA MET A 2 -2.85 57.98 65.38
C MET A 2 -2.94 56.85 64.33
N MET A 3 -4.12 56.25 64.14
CA MET A 3 -5.21 56.68 63.24
C MET A 3 -4.86 56.68 61.74
N LYS A 4 -5.83 56.18 60.94
CA LYS A 4 -6.15 56.45 59.51
C LYS A 4 -5.91 55.21 58.63
N LYS A 5 -6.82 54.74 57.76
CA LYS A 5 -8.11 55.20 57.24
C LYS A 5 -8.84 54.00 56.61
N SER A 6 -10.16 54.11 56.61
CA SER A 6 -11.16 53.38 55.84
C SER A 6 -10.77 53.12 54.37
N LEU A 7 -11.23 52.01 53.77
CA LEU A 7 -12.33 52.02 52.78
C LEU A 7 -12.51 50.65 52.10
N ILE A 8 -13.77 50.24 52.11
CA ILE A 8 -14.44 49.16 51.39
C ILE A 8 -14.01 49.09 49.91
N ARG A 9 -13.75 47.89 49.38
CA ARG A 9 -13.91 47.60 47.93
C ARG A 9 -14.31 46.15 47.67
N ALA A 10 -15.60 46.03 47.36
CA ALA A 10 -16.27 45.14 46.39
C ALA A 10 -15.74 43.71 46.20
N LEU A 11 -16.59 42.79 46.63
CA LEU A 11 -16.67 41.39 46.24
C LEU A 11 -16.91 41.29 44.72
N LEU A 12 -15.99 40.65 43.97
CA LEU A 12 -16.27 40.13 42.64
C LEU A 12 -15.96 38.63 42.66
N THR A 13 -16.99 37.82 42.90
CA THR A 13 -16.97 36.38 42.66
C THR A 13 -17.03 36.15 41.16
N ALA A 14 -15.87 35.89 40.54
CA ALA A 14 -15.79 35.43 39.15
C ALA A 14 -16.01 33.92 39.13
N THR A 15 -17.20 33.49 38.75
CA THR A 15 -17.55 32.09 38.53
C THR A 15 -16.86 31.62 37.24
N LEU A 16 -15.80 30.81 37.36
CA LEU A 16 -15.17 30.16 36.21
C LEU A 16 -16.12 29.08 35.67
N ILE A 17 -16.72 29.35 34.52
CA ILE A 17 -17.46 28.37 33.72
C ILE A 17 -16.40 27.47 33.06
N SER A 18 -16.23 26.26 33.61
CA SER A 18 -15.38 25.23 33.02
C SER A 18 -16.08 24.66 31.79
N SER A 19 -15.74 25.15 30.60
CA SER A 19 -16.18 24.55 29.35
C SER A 19 -15.52 23.16 29.17
N PRO A 20 -16.28 22.09 28.86
CA PRO A 20 -15.67 20.84 28.46
C PRO A 20 -15.04 21.03 27.07
N VAL A 21 -13.72 20.92 26.99
CA VAL A 21 -13.01 20.75 25.72
C VAL A 21 -13.49 19.42 25.16
N LEU A 22 -14.27 19.45 24.07
CA LEU A 22 -14.45 18.28 23.23
C LEU A 22 -13.06 17.92 22.70
N ALA A 23 -12.48 16.85 23.25
CA ALA A 23 -11.34 16.20 22.65
C ALA A 23 -11.80 15.69 21.27
N SER A 24 -11.37 16.37 20.21
CA SER A 24 -11.47 15.85 18.86
C SER A 24 -10.74 14.51 18.83
N ALA A 25 -11.48 13.43 18.59
CA ALA A 25 -10.91 12.15 18.17
C ALA A 25 -10.21 12.39 16.83
N GLN A 26 -8.92 12.73 16.90
CA GLN A 26 -8.09 12.89 15.72
C GLN A 26 -7.60 11.51 15.31
N ASN A 27 -8.22 11.01 14.24
CA ASN A 27 -7.61 10.14 13.24
C ASN A 27 -6.99 8.86 13.80
N GLU A 28 -7.83 7.86 14.09
CA GLU A 28 -7.47 6.49 13.71
C GLU A 28 -7.28 6.52 12.20
N GLU A 29 -6.06 6.88 11.80
CA GLU A 29 -5.54 6.67 10.46
C GLU A 29 -5.95 5.24 10.10
N ALA A 30 -6.91 5.10 9.18
CA ALA A 30 -7.41 3.82 8.73
C ALA A 30 -6.17 2.98 8.43
N LYS A 31 -5.90 1.96 9.25
CA LYS A 31 -4.64 1.23 9.15
C LYS A 31 -4.52 0.76 7.69
N ALA A 32 -3.47 1.23 7.02
CA ALA A 32 -3.41 1.22 5.57
C ALA A 32 -3.06 -0.16 5.03
N VAL A 33 -3.21 -0.33 3.72
CA VAL A 33 -2.56 -1.43 3.02
C VAL A 33 -1.15 -0.97 2.65
N GLU A 34 -0.14 -1.69 3.12
CA GLU A 34 1.27 -1.34 2.97
C GLU A 34 1.92 -2.21 1.90
N THR A 35 2.88 -1.66 1.17
CA THR A 35 3.69 -2.41 0.21
C THR A 35 5.18 -2.28 0.53
N SER A 36 5.92 -3.36 0.31
CA SER A 36 7.37 -3.38 0.49
C SER A 36 8.04 -4.22 -0.60
N ASP A 37 9.36 -4.06 -0.73
CA ASP A 37 10.22 -4.90 -1.56
C ASP A 37 9.76 -5.00 -3.03
N ALA A 38 9.25 -3.88 -3.57
CA ALA A 38 8.68 -3.82 -4.91
C ALA A 38 9.77 -3.69 -5.98
N TRP A 39 9.89 -4.70 -6.84
CA TRP A 39 10.82 -4.69 -7.96
C TRP A 39 10.31 -5.46 -9.18
N ILE A 40 10.81 -5.10 -10.36
CA ILE A 40 10.50 -5.79 -11.62
C ILE A 40 11.75 -6.45 -12.18
N ARG A 41 11.66 -7.73 -12.54
CA ARG A 41 12.75 -8.43 -13.25
C ARG A 41 12.77 -8.00 -14.71
N PHE A 42 13.85 -7.35 -15.11
CA PHE A 42 14.07 -6.95 -16.50
C PHE A 42 14.20 -8.16 -17.45
N THR A 43 13.58 -8.05 -18.62
CA THR A 43 13.77 -8.93 -19.77
C THR A 43 13.94 -8.11 -21.06
N PRO A 44 14.79 -8.52 -22.01
CA PRO A 44 15.02 -7.76 -23.24
C PRO A 44 13.86 -7.85 -24.24
N GLY A 45 13.83 -6.93 -25.21
CA GLY A 45 12.94 -6.99 -26.37
C GLY A 45 11.46 -6.79 -26.04
N THR A 46 10.61 -7.74 -26.43
CA THR A 46 9.16 -7.73 -26.18
C THR A 46 8.73 -8.80 -25.17
N THR A 47 9.70 -9.54 -24.60
CA THR A 47 9.43 -10.55 -23.59
C THR A 47 8.69 -9.92 -22.40
N PRO A 48 7.67 -10.59 -21.84
CA PRO A 48 7.03 -10.16 -20.61
C PRO A 48 8.03 -9.99 -19.46
N MET A 49 7.72 -9.08 -18.55
CA MET A 49 8.47 -8.85 -17.32
C MET A 49 7.65 -9.36 -16.12
N ALA A 50 8.31 -9.61 -15.00
CA ALA A 50 7.66 -10.07 -13.77
C ALA A 50 7.87 -9.06 -12.64
N GLY A 51 6.79 -8.60 -12.02
CA GLY A 51 6.79 -7.76 -10.83
C GLY A 51 6.61 -8.57 -9.56
N TYR A 52 7.39 -8.23 -8.54
CA TYR A 52 7.47 -8.88 -7.23
C TYR A 52 7.42 -7.83 -6.13
N PHE A 53 6.70 -8.10 -5.06
CA PHE A 53 6.48 -7.19 -3.93
C PHE A 53 5.79 -7.95 -2.79
N THR A 54 5.78 -7.37 -1.60
CA THR A 54 4.94 -7.82 -0.49
C THR A 54 3.82 -6.82 -0.26
N LEU A 55 2.62 -7.33 -0.02
CA LEU A 55 1.45 -6.56 0.37
C LEU A 55 1.07 -6.95 1.80
N ASN A 56 0.94 -5.98 2.70
CA ASN A 56 0.51 -6.19 4.07
C ASN A 56 -0.81 -5.45 4.30
N ASN A 57 -1.86 -6.17 4.63
CA ASN A 57 -3.13 -5.56 4.98
C ASN A 57 -3.13 -5.20 6.47
N ALA A 58 -2.61 -4.02 6.84
CA ALA A 58 -2.61 -3.59 8.23
C ALA A 58 -4.00 -3.15 8.72
N SER A 59 -4.99 -3.05 7.82
CA SER A 59 -6.37 -2.65 8.12
C SER A 59 -7.10 -3.67 8.99
N ASP A 60 -8.29 -3.29 9.46
CA ASP A 60 -9.21 -4.13 10.23
C ASP A 60 -10.25 -4.84 9.34
N ARG A 61 -10.17 -4.69 8.02
CA ARG A 61 -11.08 -5.29 7.04
C ARG A 61 -10.35 -6.20 6.06
N THR A 62 -11.05 -7.17 5.52
CA THR A 62 -10.61 -7.89 4.33
C THR A 62 -10.62 -6.94 3.12
N ILE A 63 -9.60 -7.06 2.27
CA ILE A 63 -9.55 -6.41 0.96
C ILE A 63 -9.53 -7.46 -0.13
N THR A 64 -10.03 -7.13 -1.32
CA THR A 64 -9.93 -7.99 -2.49
C THR A 64 -9.31 -7.23 -3.65
N ILE A 65 -8.15 -7.69 -4.12
CA ILE A 65 -7.48 -7.14 -5.30
C ILE A 65 -8.11 -7.78 -6.54
N THR A 66 -8.67 -6.97 -7.44
CA THR A 66 -9.39 -7.47 -8.61
C THR A 66 -8.57 -7.40 -9.89
N SER A 67 -7.68 -6.42 -9.99
CA SER A 67 -6.86 -6.21 -11.18
C SER A 67 -5.64 -5.34 -10.86
N ALA A 68 -4.72 -5.27 -11.80
CA ALA A 68 -3.59 -4.37 -11.77
C ALA A 68 -3.44 -3.68 -13.13
N GLU A 69 -2.91 -2.46 -13.14
CA GLU A 69 -2.66 -1.68 -14.35
C GLU A 69 -1.45 -0.78 -14.22
N SER A 70 -0.86 -0.38 -15.36
CA SER A 70 0.25 0.57 -15.40
C SER A 70 0.23 1.32 -16.73
N ALA A 71 0.61 2.59 -16.73
CA ALA A 71 0.79 3.35 -17.97
C ALA A 71 1.94 2.81 -18.83
N ASP A 72 2.89 2.08 -18.22
CA ASP A 72 4.08 1.55 -18.90
C ASP A 72 3.84 0.19 -19.57
N PHE A 73 2.70 -0.45 -19.33
CA PHE A 73 2.36 -1.77 -19.82
C PHE A 73 0.92 -1.83 -20.32
N GLY A 74 0.71 -2.36 -21.53
CA GLY A 74 -0.64 -2.54 -22.08
C GLY A 74 -1.48 -3.57 -21.34
N GLN A 75 -0.84 -4.45 -20.57
CA GLN A 75 -1.54 -5.44 -19.75
C GLN A 75 -0.70 -5.81 -18.52
N VAL A 76 -1.36 -5.85 -17.35
CA VAL A 76 -0.79 -6.34 -16.09
C VAL A 76 -1.71 -7.40 -15.52
N MET A 77 -1.19 -8.59 -15.24
CA MET A 77 -1.98 -9.74 -14.78
C MET A 77 -1.37 -10.36 -13.52
N MET A 78 -2.20 -10.79 -12.57
CA MET A 78 -1.76 -11.54 -11.39
C MET A 78 -1.65 -13.02 -11.74
N HIS A 79 -0.47 -13.59 -11.62
CA HIS A 79 -0.19 -14.97 -11.95
C HIS A 79 0.37 -15.73 -10.74
N GLN A 80 0.12 -17.04 -10.69
CA GLN A 80 0.77 -17.96 -9.76
C GLN A 80 1.56 -19.01 -10.56
N THR A 81 2.78 -19.28 -10.12
CA THR A 81 3.55 -20.42 -10.63
C THR A 81 3.15 -21.69 -9.88
N ILE A 82 2.77 -22.73 -10.63
CA ILE A 82 2.39 -24.04 -10.12
C ILE A 82 3.39 -25.08 -10.57
N ASN A 83 3.89 -25.86 -9.62
CA ASN A 83 4.72 -27.03 -9.87
C ASN A 83 3.88 -28.30 -9.85
N ASN A 84 3.64 -28.89 -11.02
CA ASN A 84 3.00 -30.20 -11.14
C ASN A 84 4.07 -31.23 -11.50
N ASN A 85 4.59 -31.93 -10.50
CA ASN A 85 5.56 -33.03 -10.65
C ASN A 85 6.82 -32.65 -11.46
N GLY A 86 7.38 -31.46 -11.21
CA GLY A 86 8.56 -30.94 -11.90
C GLY A 86 8.23 -30.13 -13.15
N GLN A 87 6.97 -30.09 -13.58
CA GLN A 87 6.50 -29.21 -14.65
C GLN A 87 5.98 -27.90 -14.07
N MET A 88 6.72 -26.82 -14.30
CA MET A 88 6.32 -25.47 -13.90
C MET A 88 5.36 -24.90 -14.94
N SER A 89 4.20 -24.41 -14.48
CA SER A 89 3.27 -23.63 -15.31
C SER A 89 2.90 -22.33 -14.60
N MET A 90 2.57 -21.30 -15.37
CA MET A 90 2.07 -20.03 -14.83
C MET A 90 0.58 -19.97 -15.10
N GLN A 91 -0.22 -19.70 -14.07
CA GLN A 91 -1.67 -19.61 -14.17
C GLN A 91 -2.15 -18.21 -13.79
N HIS A 92 -3.05 -17.67 -14.61
CA HIS A 92 -3.71 -16.41 -14.36
C HIS A 92 -4.71 -16.54 -13.20
N MET A 93 -4.72 -15.57 -12.29
CA MET A 93 -5.59 -15.51 -11.11
C MET A 93 -6.76 -14.55 -11.36
N GLY A 94 -7.81 -15.05 -12.04
CA GLY A 94 -8.91 -14.21 -12.53
C GLY A 94 -10.02 -13.89 -11.52
N GLU A 95 -10.08 -14.57 -10.38
CA GLU A 95 -11.14 -14.38 -9.37
C GLU A 95 -10.82 -13.26 -8.36
N GLY A 96 -9.68 -12.59 -8.54
CA GLY A 96 -9.14 -11.64 -7.57
C GLY A 96 -8.43 -12.33 -6.40
N LEU A 97 -7.77 -11.54 -5.56
CA LEU A 97 -7.01 -12.00 -4.41
C LEU A 97 -7.58 -11.39 -3.14
N GLU A 98 -8.22 -12.24 -2.33
CA GLU A 98 -8.66 -11.86 -0.99
C GLU A 98 -7.46 -11.83 -0.03
N LEU A 99 -7.35 -10.76 0.75
CA LEU A 99 -6.34 -10.62 1.80
C LEU A 99 -7.02 -10.12 3.07
N LYS A 100 -7.07 -10.97 4.11
CA LYS A 100 -7.78 -10.63 5.36
C LYS A 100 -7.00 -9.59 6.17
N ALA A 101 -7.70 -8.99 7.13
CA ALA A 101 -7.11 -8.08 8.09
C ALA A 101 -5.89 -8.71 8.80
N GLY A 102 -4.76 -8.01 8.79
CA GLY A 102 -3.49 -8.44 9.38
C GLY A 102 -2.72 -9.50 8.58
N GLU A 103 -3.22 -9.95 7.42
CA GLU A 103 -2.50 -10.89 6.57
C GLU A 103 -1.51 -10.18 5.64
N SER A 104 -0.49 -10.94 5.22
CA SER A 104 0.46 -10.51 4.20
C SER A 104 0.46 -11.47 3.01
N LEU A 105 0.63 -10.92 1.82
CA LEU A 105 0.70 -11.62 0.55
C LEU A 105 2.03 -11.30 -0.13
N SER A 106 2.79 -12.32 -0.52
CA SER A 106 4.09 -12.14 -1.16
C SER A 106 4.05 -12.58 -2.63
N PHE A 107 4.45 -11.67 -3.50
CA PHE A 107 4.73 -11.93 -4.91
C PHE A 107 6.24 -12.13 -5.05
N ASN A 108 6.68 -13.38 -5.21
CA ASN A 108 8.08 -13.77 -5.22
C ASN A 108 8.43 -14.72 -6.39
N PRO A 109 9.71 -14.80 -6.79
CA PRO A 109 10.14 -15.75 -7.82
C PRO A 109 9.75 -17.19 -7.49
N GLY A 110 9.10 -17.87 -8.44
CA GLY A 110 8.62 -19.24 -8.27
C GLY A 110 7.27 -19.36 -7.56
N GLY A 111 6.71 -18.27 -7.04
CA GLY A 111 5.36 -18.19 -6.47
C GLY A 111 4.45 -17.27 -7.28
N MET A 112 3.86 -16.27 -6.63
CA MET A 112 3.02 -15.28 -7.32
C MET A 112 3.85 -14.17 -7.95
N HIS A 113 3.38 -13.62 -9.06
CA HIS A 113 4.01 -12.48 -9.72
C HIS A 113 2.99 -11.67 -10.52
N LEU A 114 3.29 -10.38 -10.71
CA LEU A 114 2.62 -9.59 -11.74
C LEU A 114 3.27 -9.91 -13.08
N MET A 115 2.53 -10.48 -14.01
CA MET A 115 2.95 -10.61 -15.40
C MET A 115 2.68 -9.30 -16.14
N LEU A 116 3.75 -8.65 -16.57
CA LEU A 116 3.74 -7.33 -17.21
C LEU A 116 3.99 -7.51 -18.71
N MET A 117 3.00 -7.17 -19.53
CA MET A 117 3.02 -7.43 -20.97
C MET A 117 2.85 -6.12 -21.77
N GLN A 118 3.29 -6.15 -23.03
CA GLN A 118 3.12 -5.03 -23.96
C GLN A 118 3.71 -3.70 -23.42
N ARG A 119 5.04 -3.68 -23.21
CA ARG A 119 5.77 -2.47 -22.81
C ARG A 119 5.44 -1.28 -23.73
N GLN A 120 5.07 -0.15 -23.14
CA GLN A 120 4.71 1.08 -23.85
C GLN A 120 5.90 2.02 -24.08
N ARG A 121 6.98 1.82 -23.31
CA ARG A 121 8.25 2.53 -23.47
C ARG A 121 9.44 1.61 -23.23
N PRO A 122 10.65 1.98 -23.71
CA PRO A 122 11.87 1.32 -23.29
C PRO A 122 12.06 1.41 -21.77
N LEU A 123 12.49 0.30 -21.16
CA LEU A 123 12.83 0.19 -19.75
C LEU A 123 14.25 -0.37 -19.62
N SER A 124 14.98 0.08 -18.60
CA SER A 124 16.31 -0.39 -18.21
C SER A 124 16.38 -0.64 -16.71
N PRO A 125 17.32 -1.48 -16.22
CA PRO A 125 17.60 -1.57 -14.80
C PRO A 125 17.87 -0.18 -14.19
N GLY A 126 17.25 0.10 -13.03
CA GLY A 126 17.26 1.40 -12.35
C GLY A 126 16.07 2.30 -12.70
N ASP A 127 15.31 2.01 -13.75
CA ASP A 127 14.06 2.71 -14.03
C ASP A 127 13.00 2.38 -12.98
N HIS A 128 12.02 3.27 -12.84
CA HIS A 128 10.88 3.07 -11.96
C HIS A 128 9.59 2.93 -12.80
N VAL A 129 8.68 2.08 -12.31
CA VAL A 129 7.37 1.81 -12.90
C VAL A 129 6.34 1.86 -11.79
N SER A 130 5.32 2.70 -11.96
CA SER A 130 4.16 2.70 -11.07
C SER A 130 3.13 1.67 -11.57
N VAL A 131 2.65 0.82 -10.67
CA VAL A 131 1.54 -0.10 -10.90
C VAL A 131 0.43 0.20 -9.90
N THR A 132 -0.79 0.29 -10.40
CA THR A 132 -2.00 0.48 -9.60
C THR A 132 -2.68 -0.86 -9.39
N LEU A 133 -2.89 -1.26 -8.14
CA LEU A 133 -3.70 -2.40 -7.75
C LEU A 133 -5.12 -1.92 -7.45
N ASN A 134 -6.08 -2.41 -8.23
CA ASN A 134 -7.49 -2.05 -8.07
C ASN A 134 -8.14 -2.99 -7.07
N LEU A 135 -8.79 -2.40 -6.06
CA LEU A 135 -9.55 -3.15 -5.07
C LEU A 135 -11.01 -3.27 -5.48
N ALA A 136 -11.69 -4.33 -5.05
CA ALA A 136 -13.14 -4.47 -5.19
C ALA A 136 -13.88 -3.37 -4.43
N ASP A 137 -13.30 -2.93 -3.32
CA ASP A 137 -13.79 -1.87 -2.44
C ASP A 137 -12.63 -1.01 -1.92
N GLY A 138 -12.88 0.29 -1.77
CA GLY A 138 -11.88 1.24 -1.30
C GLY A 138 -11.06 1.89 -2.42
N ALA A 139 -10.01 2.61 -2.03
CA ALA A 139 -9.13 3.29 -2.96
C ALA A 139 -8.11 2.32 -3.58
N PRO A 140 -7.72 2.52 -4.85
CA PRO A 140 -6.67 1.73 -5.44
C PRO A 140 -5.32 2.00 -4.75
N ILE A 141 -4.44 1.01 -4.79
CA ILE A 141 -3.11 1.09 -4.17
C ILE A 141 -2.07 1.29 -5.27
N SER A 142 -1.32 2.39 -5.22
CA SER A 142 -0.20 2.62 -6.13
C SER A 142 1.08 2.06 -5.52
N VAL A 143 1.82 1.27 -6.29
CA VAL A 143 3.07 0.64 -5.89
C VAL A 143 4.14 1.03 -6.90
N GLU A 144 5.22 1.61 -6.40
CA GLU A 144 6.38 2.00 -7.22
C GLU A 144 7.38 0.85 -7.25
N PHE A 145 7.70 0.33 -8.43
CA PHE A 145 8.64 -0.76 -8.62
C PHE A 145 9.94 -0.26 -9.23
N GLU A 146 11.08 -0.66 -8.66
CA GLU A 146 12.37 -0.48 -9.32
C GLU A 146 12.63 -1.66 -10.29
N VAL A 147 13.01 -1.35 -11.53
CA VAL A 147 13.43 -2.36 -12.50
C VAL A 147 14.82 -2.86 -12.13
N LYS A 148 14.96 -4.16 -11.88
CA LYS A 148 16.22 -4.82 -11.53
C LYS A 148 16.75 -5.67 -12.69
N PRO A 149 18.07 -5.91 -12.78
CA PRO A 149 18.64 -6.81 -13.78
C PRO A 149 18.03 -8.21 -13.73
N ILE A 150 18.11 -8.94 -14.85
CA ILE A 150 17.58 -10.31 -14.95
C ILE A 150 18.16 -11.28 -13.91
N SER A 151 19.39 -11.01 -13.42
CA SER A 151 20.11 -11.80 -12.43
C SER A 151 19.74 -11.49 -10.98
N TYR A 152 18.91 -10.48 -10.71
CA TYR A 152 18.50 -10.14 -9.34
C TYR A 152 17.50 -11.19 -8.82
N GLU A 153 17.68 -11.65 -7.59
CA GLU A 153 16.86 -12.74 -7.02
C GLU A 153 15.83 -12.28 -5.98
N GLY A 154 15.91 -11.02 -5.55
CA GLY A 154 15.09 -10.47 -4.46
C GLY A 154 15.95 -9.98 -3.29
N PRO A 155 15.38 -9.18 -2.38
CA PRO A 155 15.95 -8.96 -1.05
C PRO A 155 15.88 -10.22 -0.17
#